data_AF-A0A484LHQ4-F1
#
_entry.id   AF-A0A484LHQ4-F1
#
_cell.length_a   1.000
_cell.length_b   1.000
_cell.length_c   1.000
_cell.angle_alpha   90.00
_cell.angle_beta   90.00
_cell.angle_gamma   90.00
#
_symmetry.space_group_name_H-M   'P 1'
#
loop_
_entity.id
_entity.type
_entity.pdbx_description
1 polymer ?
#
loop_
_entity_poly.entity_id
_entity_poly.type
_entity_poly.pdbx_seq_one_letter_code
_entity_poly.pdbx_strand_id
1 'polypeptide(L)'
;MAKEVSSLVNMYRITGDDWDTWPDVASHFDIARDMAAANLIGSKGLQGKSWPDLDMLPFGWLTDPGSNEGPHRHSNLTQTEQKTQMTLWSMAKSPIMYGGDMRRISTHTLALITNPTLLEINSFSTYNKEFPYITDSQSSRRESEQCTGTLRAHVLALRNCKDRKSQGWSRKHLEDQICWKGNTTKQQQKAPFCFNRHQKMWSESQFDGKLHLLEMKTTESCLTAAHNRKLSSAEVGKGSFSECRWEACQMWELKRNGTLVSNYSGLCASFDSVKATPVGSRSWIASGRQGEIYVAFFNLKEALSEISTTTSDIAKALPERNLSHTLICSGRELWTGKNIGPGKVLSMAIRAHGSALFILNCK
;
A
#
# COMPACT_ATOMS: atom_id res chain seq x y z
N MET A 1 4.45 -3.65 16.37
CA MET A 1 4.08 -4.81 15.55
C MET A 1 5.21 -5.31 14.66
N ALA A 2 5.53 -4.72 13.49
CA ALA A 2 6.53 -5.31 12.57
C ALA A 2 7.89 -5.63 13.20
N LYS A 3 8.46 -4.69 13.98
CA LYS A 3 9.73 -4.89 14.71
C LYS A 3 9.70 -6.00 15.77
N GLU A 4 8.53 -6.26 16.36
CA GLU A 4 8.36 -7.30 17.39
C GLU A 4 8.31 -8.69 16.75
N VAL A 5 7.78 -8.78 15.52
CA VAL A 5 7.57 -10.06 14.81
C VAL A 5 8.76 -10.42 13.93
N SER A 6 9.49 -9.45 13.36
CA SER A 6 10.53 -9.70 12.35
C SER A 6 11.61 -10.68 12.82
N SER A 7 11.97 -10.69 14.11
CA SER A 7 12.97 -11.63 14.65
C SER A 7 12.50 -13.08 14.77
N LEU A 8 11.20 -13.32 14.69
CA LEU A 8 10.56 -14.62 14.96
C LEU A 8 10.15 -15.38 13.69
N VAL A 9 10.25 -14.75 12.52
CA VAL A 9 9.76 -15.30 11.25
C VAL A 9 10.77 -15.08 10.12
N ASN A 10 10.55 -15.73 8.98
CA ASN A 10 11.32 -15.49 7.75
C ASN A 10 10.66 -14.45 6.84
N MET A 11 9.35 -14.30 6.94
CA MET A 11 8.59 -13.27 6.25
C MET A 11 7.32 -12.96 7.03
N TYR A 12 6.80 -11.75 6.88
CA TYR A 12 5.54 -11.32 7.48
C TYR A 12 4.82 -10.36 6.55
N ARG A 13 3.53 -10.62 6.31
CA ARG A 13 2.69 -9.74 5.50
C ARG A 13 2.56 -8.38 6.17
N ILE A 14 2.73 -7.31 5.38
CA ILE A 14 2.68 -5.93 5.87
C ILE A 14 1.51 -5.11 5.33
N THR A 15 0.74 -5.68 4.41
CA THR A 15 -0.42 -5.09 3.76
C THR A 15 -1.68 -5.95 3.95
N GLY A 16 -2.81 -5.47 3.43
CA GLY A 16 -3.99 -6.32 3.21
C GLY A 16 -3.73 -7.32 2.09
N ASP A 17 -4.78 -7.96 1.59
CA ASP A 17 -4.63 -8.82 0.41
C ASP A 17 -4.32 -7.97 -0.83
N ASP A 18 -3.25 -8.27 -1.55
CA ASP A 18 -3.01 -7.63 -2.85
C ASP A 18 -3.86 -8.30 -3.94
N TRP A 19 -4.48 -7.45 -4.77
CA TRP A 19 -5.32 -7.86 -5.88
C TRP A 19 -5.02 -7.00 -7.10
N ASP A 20 -5.64 -7.34 -8.22
CA ASP A 20 -5.29 -6.82 -9.53
C ASP A 20 -5.97 -5.48 -9.87
N THR A 21 -6.00 -4.55 -8.92
CA THR A 21 -6.45 -3.17 -9.16
C THR A 21 -5.31 -2.18 -8.92
N TRP A 22 -5.27 -1.07 -9.68
CA TRP A 22 -4.25 -0.06 -9.48
C TRP A 22 -4.20 0.51 -8.04
N PRO A 23 -5.33 0.80 -7.38
CA PRO A 23 -5.31 1.24 -5.98
C PRO A 23 -4.65 0.23 -5.02
N ASP A 24 -4.82 -1.08 -5.25
CA ASP A 24 -4.15 -2.11 -4.45
C ASP A 24 -2.64 -2.02 -4.64
N VAL A 25 -2.15 -2.04 -5.89
CA VAL A 25 -0.73 -1.89 -6.22
C VAL A 25 -0.16 -0.58 -5.66
N ALA A 26 -0.84 0.54 -5.86
CA ALA A 26 -0.39 1.85 -5.41
C ALA A 26 -0.26 1.91 -3.88
N SER A 27 -1.16 1.29 -3.11
CA SER A 27 -1.12 1.32 -1.64
C SER A 27 0.18 0.76 -1.04
N HIS A 28 0.88 -0.12 -1.76
CA HIS A 28 2.14 -0.73 -1.33
C HIS A 28 3.32 0.26 -1.27
N PHE A 29 3.31 1.35 -2.06
CA PHE A 29 4.46 2.27 -2.14
C PHE A 29 4.81 2.92 -0.80
N ASP A 30 3.81 3.43 -0.10
CA ASP A 30 4.00 4.10 1.19
C ASP A 30 4.45 3.11 2.27
N ILE A 31 3.92 1.89 2.24
CA ILE A 31 4.24 0.85 3.22
C ILE A 31 5.65 0.30 2.96
N ALA A 32 6.02 0.06 1.70
CA ALA A 32 7.37 -0.35 1.31
C ALA A 32 8.41 0.70 1.71
N ARG A 33 8.13 1.99 1.48
CA ARG A 33 8.97 3.10 1.97
C ARG A 33 9.16 3.01 3.48
N ASP A 34 8.07 2.89 4.23
CA ASP A 34 8.10 2.92 5.69
C ASP A 34 8.89 1.71 6.24
N MET A 35 8.81 0.54 5.60
CA MET A 35 9.64 -0.63 5.97
C MET A 35 11.12 -0.46 5.63
N ALA A 36 11.44 0.13 4.48
CA ALA A 36 12.81 0.45 4.10
C ALA A 36 13.43 1.46 5.07
N ALA A 37 12.72 2.54 5.38
CA ALA A 37 13.15 3.58 6.33
C ALA A 37 13.33 3.03 7.76
N ALA A 38 12.57 2.01 8.13
CA ALA A 38 12.70 1.31 9.40
C ALA A 38 13.83 0.26 9.43
N ASN A 39 14.60 0.10 8.35
CA ASN A 39 15.65 -0.92 8.20
C ASN A 39 15.15 -2.35 8.44
N LEU A 40 13.92 -2.65 8.02
CA LEU A 40 13.30 -3.96 8.23
C LEU A 40 13.49 -4.92 7.06
N ILE A 41 13.88 -4.42 5.88
CA ILE A 41 14.18 -5.24 4.70
C ILE A 41 15.38 -6.15 4.98
N GLY A 42 15.15 -7.46 5.02
CA GLY A 42 16.20 -8.45 5.26
C GLY A 42 16.83 -8.34 6.65
N SER A 43 16.07 -7.83 7.63
CA SER A 43 16.49 -7.72 9.03
C SER A 43 16.67 -9.09 9.69
N LYS A 44 17.26 -9.17 10.90
CA LYS A 44 17.46 -10.46 11.60
C LYS A 44 16.11 -11.16 11.81
N GLY A 45 16.01 -12.40 11.34
CA GLY A 45 14.82 -13.26 11.45
C GLY A 45 15.13 -14.65 11.99
N LEU A 46 14.11 -15.53 11.99
CA LEU A 46 14.16 -16.86 12.62
C LEU A 46 15.34 -17.73 12.14
N GLN A 47 15.54 -17.78 10.81
CA GLN A 47 16.61 -18.57 10.18
C GLN A 47 17.61 -17.69 9.44
N GLY A 48 17.93 -16.52 10.00
CA GLY A 48 18.89 -15.57 9.44
C GLY A 48 18.23 -14.24 9.12
N LYS A 49 17.53 -14.13 7.99
CA LYS A 49 16.85 -12.91 7.58
C LYS A 49 15.32 -13.04 7.62
N SER A 50 14.67 -11.90 7.83
CA SER A 50 13.22 -11.72 7.72
C SER A 50 12.89 -10.66 6.66
N TRP A 51 11.84 -10.93 5.89
CA TRP A 51 11.44 -10.10 4.75
C TRP A 51 10.03 -9.53 4.94
N PRO A 52 9.84 -8.20 4.83
CA PRO A 52 8.52 -7.61 4.73
C PRO A 52 7.83 -8.09 3.45
N ASP A 53 6.65 -8.67 3.57
CA ASP A 53 5.91 -9.30 2.47
C ASP A 53 4.76 -8.41 1.98
N LEU A 54 4.89 -7.95 0.72
CA LEU A 54 3.89 -7.15 0.01
C LEU A 54 2.75 -8.00 -0.58
N ASP A 55 2.69 -9.29 -0.26
CA ASP A 55 1.73 -10.27 -0.75
C ASP A 55 2.02 -10.78 -2.18
N MET A 56 1.23 -11.75 -2.61
CA MET A 56 1.36 -12.47 -3.88
C MET A 56 1.13 -11.55 -5.09
N LEU A 57 1.76 -11.88 -6.22
CA LEU A 57 1.56 -11.19 -7.49
C LEU A 57 0.23 -11.64 -8.15
N PRO A 58 -0.77 -10.76 -8.30
CA PRO A 58 -2.07 -11.10 -8.90
C PRO A 58 -1.97 -10.99 -10.43
N PHE A 59 -1.12 -11.85 -11.01
CA PHE A 59 -0.85 -11.89 -12.45
C PHE A 59 -1.48 -13.11 -13.12
N GLY A 60 -1.68 -13.02 -14.43
CA GLY A 60 -2.11 -14.17 -15.24
C GLY A 60 -3.58 -14.53 -15.08
N TRP A 61 -3.86 -15.81 -14.81
CA TRP A 61 -5.22 -16.36 -14.72
C TRP A 61 -5.60 -16.58 -13.25
N LEU A 62 -6.65 -15.88 -12.80
CA LEU A 62 -7.02 -15.69 -11.39
C LEU A 62 -8.53 -15.93 -11.17
N THR A 63 -8.96 -15.87 -9.90
CA THR A 63 -10.35 -15.71 -9.49
C THR A 63 -10.65 -14.26 -9.10
N ASP A 64 -11.92 -13.94 -8.85
CA ASP A 64 -12.29 -12.70 -8.18
C ASP A 64 -11.74 -12.61 -6.75
N PRO A 65 -11.52 -11.39 -6.23
CA PRO A 65 -11.01 -11.18 -4.89
C PRO A 65 -11.79 -11.93 -3.82
N GLY A 66 -11.09 -12.74 -3.03
CA GLY A 66 -11.67 -13.53 -1.95
C GLY A 66 -12.48 -14.76 -2.40
N SER A 67 -12.56 -15.05 -3.70
CA SER A 67 -13.21 -16.26 -4.21
C SER A 67 -12.26 -17.45 -4.31
N ASN A 68 -12.71 -18.61 -3.85
CA ASN A 68 -11.94 -19.86 -3.87
C ASN A 68 -12.02 -20.62 -5.21
N GLU A 69 -13.13 -20.52 -5.94
CA GLU A 69 -13.40 -21.36 -7.11
C GLU A 69 -13.78 -20.59 -8.38
N GLY A 70 -14.23 -19.32 -8.30
CA GLY A 70 -14.58 -18.55 -9.50
C GLY A 70 -15.46 -17.31 -9.23
N PRO A 71 -15.77 -16.50 -10.26
CA PRO A 71 -15.44 -16.70 -11.67
C PRO A 71 -13.94 -16.57 -11.93
N HIS A 72 -13.47 -17.30 -12.96
CA HIS A 72 -12.08 -17.21 -13.40
C HIS A 72 -11.92 -16.16 -14.50
N ARG A 73 -10.81 -15.41 -14.44
CA ARG A 73 -10.54 -14.32 -15.37
C ARG A 73 -9.04 -14.06 -15.48
N HIS A 74 -8.66 -13.25 -16.47
CA HIS A 74 -7.33 -12.66 -16.47
C HIS A 74 -7.23 -11.54 -15.42
N SER A 75 -6.00 -11.28 -14.95
CA SER A 75 -5.67 -10.08 -14.19
C SER A 75 -6.10 -8.83 -14.95
N ASN A 76 -6.71 -7.89 -14.24
CA ASN A 76 -7.12 -6.57 -14.73
C ASN A 76 -5.95 -5.58 -14.78
N LEU A 77 -4.79 -5.93 -14.21
CA LEU A 77 -3.59 -5.10 -14.31
C LEU A 77 -3.08 -5.08 -15.75
N THR A 78 -2.86 -3.87 -16.25
CA THR A 78 -2.17 -3.65 -17.52
C THR A 78 -0.73 -4.15 -17.44
N GLN A 79 -0.11 -4.46 -18.58
CA GLN A 79 1.32 -4.83 -18.60
C GLN A 79 2.23 -3.75 -17.99
N THR A 80 1.83 -2.48 -18.11
CA THR A 80 2.51 -1.34 -17.50
C THR A 80 2.47 -1.44 -15.98
N GLU A 81 1.29 -1.70 -15.40
CA GLU A 81 1.10 -1.85 -13.95
C GLU A 81 1.79 -3.10 -13.42
N GLN A 82 1.76 -4.23 -14.15
CA GLN A 82 2.50 -5.44 -13.78
C GLN A 82 4.02 -5.18 -13.72
N LYS A 83 4.57 -4.44 -14.68
CA LYS A 83 5.99 -4.02 -14.65
C LYS A 83 6.29 -3.12 -13.45
N THR A 84 5.41 -2.17 -13.15
CA THR A 84 5.51 -1.29 -11.99
C THR A 84 5.49 -2.08 -10.68
N GLN A 85 4.55 -3.00 -10.52
CA GLN A 85 4.44 -3.85 -9.35
C GLN A 85 5.69 -4.73 -9.18
N MET A 86 6.11 -5.42 -10.24
CA MET A 86 7.30 -6.28 -10.19
C MET A 86 8.57 -5.47 -9.89
N THR A 87 8.69 -4.24 -10.41
CA THR A 87 9.81 -3.34 -10.11
C THR A 87 9.80 -2.95 -8.63
N LEU A 88 8.64 -2.58 -8.07
CA LEU A 88 8.53 -2.26 -6.64
C LEU A 88 8.84 -3.47 -5.76
N TRP A 89 8.27 -4.65 -6.05
CA TRP A 89 8.54 -5.88 -5.27
C TRP A 89 10.03 -6.23 -5.28
N SER A 90 10.69 -6.06 -6.43
CA SER A 90 12.12 -6.28 -6.57
C SER A 90 12.92 -5.27 -5.75
N MET A 91 12.62 -3.98 -5.90
CA MET A 91 13.31 -2.90 -5.18
C MET A 91 13.06 -2.97 -3.67
N ALA A 92 11.88 -3.38 -3.21
CA ALA A 92 11.56 -3.56 -1.79
C ALA A 92 12.07 -4.91 -1.23
N LYS A 93 12.61 -5.77 -2.09
CA LYS A 93 13.01 -7.16 -1.78
C LYS A 93 11.88 -7.96 -1.10
N SER A 94 10.64 -7.75 -1.56
CA SER A 94 9.50 -8.55 -1.14
C SER A 94 9.64 -9.98 -1.69
N PRO A 95 9.17 -11.01 -0.97
CA PRO A 95 9.00 -12.34 -1.55
C PRO A 95 8.19 -12.28 -2.86
N ILE A 96 8.62 -13.05 -3.86
CA ILE A 96 7.97 -13.12 -5.17
C ILE A 96 7.19 -14.44 -5.22
N MET A 97 5.89 -14.37 -4.94
CA MET A 97 4.96 -15.49 -4.99
C MET A 97 3.95 -15.24 -6.11
N TYR A 98 3.93 -16.09 -7.14
CA TYR A 98 2.99 -15.94 -8.26
C TYR A 98 1.61 -16.51 -7.89
N GLY A 99 0.56 -15.69 -7.97
CA GLY A 99 -0.80 -16.07 -7.55
C GLY A 99 -1.67 -16.70 -8.65
N GLY A 100 -1.24 -16.66 -9.92
CA GLY A 100 -2.02 -17.16 -11.05
C GLY A 100 -1.86 -18.66 -11.32
N ASP A 101 -2.74 -19.20 -12.16
CA ASP A 101 -2.58 -20.56 -12.69
C ASP A 101 -1.40 -20.62 -13.68
N MET A 102 -0.31 -21.27 -13.27
CA MET A 102 0.91 -21.44 -14.06
C MET A 102 0.69 -22.20 -15.37
N ARG A 103 -0.34 -23.05 -15.49
CA ARG A 103 -0.65 -23.78 -16.72
C ARG A 103 -1.17 -22.86 -17.83
N ARG A 104 -1.63 -21.67 -17.44
CA ARG A 104 -2.19 -20.63 -18.33
C ARG A 104 -1.35 -19.37 -18.35
N ILE A 105 -0.10 -19.43 -17.88
CA ILE A 105 0.79 -18.27 -17.86
C ILE A 105 1.12 -17.83 -19.29
N SER A 106 1.01 -16.52 -19.55
CA SER A 106 1.43 -15.96 -20.83
C SER A 106 2.97 -15.88 -20.90
N THR A 107 3.53 -15.89 -22.11
CA THR A 107 4.97 -15.69 -22.33
C THR A 107 5.46 -14.35 -21.78
N HIS A 108 4.63 -13.30 -21.86
CA HIS A 108 4.93 -11.98 -21.33
C HIS A 108 5.02 -11.99 -19.79
N THR A 109 4.04 -12.62 -19.12
CA THR A 109 4.02 -12.76 -17.66
C THR A 109 5.18 -13.61 -17.16
N LEU A 110 5.46 -14.72 -17.85
CA LEU A 110 6.61 -15.57 -17.52
C LEU A 110 7.92 -14.78 -17.63
N ALA A 111 8.14 -14.09 -18.75
CA ALA A 111 9.33 -13.26 -18.96
C ALA A 111 9.48 -12.14 -17.93
N LEU A 112 8.37 -11.60 -17.41
CA LEU A 112 8.38 -10.60 -16.35
C LEU A 112 8.84 -11.18 -15.02
N ILE A 113 8.24 -12.29 -14.58
CA ILE A 113 8.56 -12.90 -13.28
C ILE A 113 9.92 -13.63 -13.28
N THR A 114 10.44 -13.99 -14.45
CA THR A 114 11.78 -14.57 -14.62
C THR A 114 12.82 -13.57 -15.12
N ASN A 115 12.54 -12.26 -15.05
CA ASN A 115 13.49 -11.25 -15.53
C ASN A 115 14.76 -11.27 -14.67
N PRO A 116 15.95 -11.57 -15.23
CA PRO A 116 17.15 -11.77 -14.44
C PRO A 116 17.59 -10.52 -13.70
N THR A 117 17.38 -9.32 -14.26
CA THR A 117 17.71 -8.05 -13.59
C THR A 117 16.83 -7.83 -12.36
N LEU A 118 15.53 -8.09 -12.47
CA LEU A 118 14.59 -7.94 -11.36
C LEU A 118 14.89 -8.94 -10.24
N LEU A 119 15.15 -10.20 -10.59
CA LEU A 119 15.52 -11.24 -9.62
C LEU A 119 16.88 -10.95 -8.96
N GLU A 120 17.84 -10.40 -9.70
CA GLU A 120 19.13 -9.96 -9.19
C GLU A 120 18.97 -8.85 -8.14
N ILE A 121 18.14 -7.84 -8.44
CA ILE A 121 17.78 -6.79 -7.49
C ILE A 121 17.12 -7.41 -6.25
N ASN A 122 16.05 -8.19 -6.45
CA ASN A 122 15.28 -8.79 -5.37
C ASN A 122 16.17 -9.64 -4.43
N SER A 123 17.03 -10.49 -4.99
CA SER A 123 17.84 -11.44 -4.23
C SER A 123 19.09 -10.80 -3.64
N PHE A 124 19.86 -10.06 -4.44
CA PHE A 124 21.25 -9.73 -4.12
C PHE A 124 21.52 -8.25 -3.86
N SER A 125 20.63 -7.33 -4.25
CA SER A 125 20.87 -5.91 -3.99
C SER A 125 20.85 -5.56 -2.50
N THR A 126 21.48 -4.44 -2.17
CA THR A 126 21.60 -3.87 -0.83
C THR A 126 21.26 -2.37 -0.84
N TYR A 127 21.02 -1.77 0.34
CA TYR A 127 20.65 -0.36 0.48
C TYR A 127 19.41 0.07 -0.29
N ASN A 128 18.47 -0.87 -0.43
CA ASN A 128 17.16 -0.68 -1.02
C ASN A 128 16.35 0.32 -0.21
N LYS A 129 16.08 1.48 -0.80
CA LYS A 129 15.24 2.50 -0.16
C LYS A 129 14.58 3.41 -1.17
N GLU A 130 13.53 4.08 -0.71
CA GLU A 130 13.00 5.21 -1.44
C GLU A 130 14.02 6.34 -1.48
N PHE A 131 14.13 6.96 -2.64
CA PHE A 131 15.02 8.06 -2.95
C PHE A 131 14.17 9.31 -3.24
N PRO A 132 14.25 10.38 -2.43
CA PRO A 132 13.31 11.49 -2.53
C PRO A 132 13.73 12.59 -3.52
N TYR A 133 14.96 12.56 -4.02
CA TYR A 133 15.53 13.66 -4.80
C TYR A 133 15.24 13.52 -6.30
N ILE A 134 13.97 13.67 -6.67
CA ILE A 134 13.50 13.66 -8.05
C ILE A 134 12.75 14.94 -8.40
N THR A 135 12.81 15.32 -9.67
CA THR A 135 12.03 16.42 -10.24
C THR A 135 10.98 15.87 -11.20
N ASP A 136 9.76 16.40 -11.11
CA ASP A 136 8.62 16.01 -11.93
C ASP A 136 8.15 17.21 -12.76
N SER A 137 8.10 17.08 -14.09
CA SER A 137 7.74 18.18 -14.98
C SER A 137 6.31 18.72 -14.78
N GLN A 138 5.43 17.95 -14.14
CA GLN A 138 4.05 18.36 -13.83
C GLN A 138 3.85 18.79 -12.38
N SER A 139 4.88 18.81 -11.53
CA SER A 139 4.77 19.50 -10.24
C SER A 139 4.83 21.01 -10.49
N SER A 140 3.66 21.65 -10.56
CA SER A 140 3.54 23.10 -10.63
C SER A 140 4.46 23.76 -9.61
N ARG A 141 5.22 24.77 -10.07
CA ARG A 141 6.08 25.64 -9.25
C ARG A 141 5.26 26.29 -8.14
N ARG A 142 5.22 25.66 -6.96
CA ARG A 142 5.01 26.20 -5.61
C ARG A 142 4.97 25.01 -4.64
N GLU A 143 6.12 24.69 -4.06
CA GLU A 143 6.30 24.10 -2.71
C GLU A 143 7.80 23.76 -2.54
N SER A 144 8.60 24.78 -2.26
CA SER A 144 9.70 24.60 -1.32
C SER A 144 9.07 24.45 0.06
N GLU A 145 9.54 23.47 0.83
CA GLU A 145 9.03 23.01 2.13
C GLU A 145 8.02 21.85 2.05
N GLN A 146 8.49 20.67 2.47
CA GLN A 146 7.70 19.53 2.90
C GLN A 146 6.68 18.97 1.89
N CYS A 147 7.12 17.97 1.10
CA CYS A 147 6.22 16.96 0.54
C CYS A 147 5.54 16.15 1.68
N THR A 148 4.56 16.76 2.33
CA THR A 148 3.62 16.13 3.27
C THR A 148 2.19 16.55 2.95
N GLY A 149 1.86 16.66 1.67
CA GLY A 149 0.48 16.70 1.19
C GLY A 149 -0.17 15.32 1.28
N THR A 150 -0.20 14.72 2.47
CA THR A 150 -0.89 13.46 2.70
C THR A 150 -2.39 13.74 2.67
N LEU A 151 -3.06 13.41 1.57
CA LEU A 151 -4.51 13.19 1.63
C LEU A 151 -4.70 12.12 2.71
N ARG A 152 -5.24 12.49 3.87
CA ARG A 152 -5.53 11.54 4.94
C ARG A 152 -6.85 10.86 4.58
N ALA A 153 -6.75 9.59 4.18
CA ALA A 153 -7.87 8.68 4.23
C ALA A 153 -8.15 8.32 5.69
N HIS A 154 -9.36 7.87 5.95
CA HIS A 154 -9.95 7.81 7.26
C HIS A 154 -10.56 6.42 7.37
N VAL A 155 -9.96 5.58 8.22
CA VAL A 155 -10.11 4.13 8.21
C VAL A 155 -10.77 3.65 9.46
N LEU A 156 -11.74 2.75 9.31
CA LEU A 156 -12.25 1.98 10.42
C LEU A 156 -11.35 0.77 10.70
N ALA A 157 -10.73 0.73 11.87
CA ALA A 157 -9.90 -0.38 12.34
C ALA A 157 -10.47 -1.01 13.62
N LEU A 158 -10.30 -2.32 13.78
CA LEU A 158 -10.66 -3.06 15.00
C LEU A 158 -9.43 -3.17 15.92
N ARG A 159 -9.60 -2.79 17.19
CA ARG A 159 -8.53 -2.87 18.20
C ARG A 159 -9.06 -3.26 19.58
N ASN A 160 -8.15 -3.46 20.52
CA ASN A 160 -8.51 -3.69 21.92
C ASN A 160 -9.28 -2.48 22.47
N CYS A 161 -10.44 -2.72 23.08
CA CYS A 161 -11.32 -1.69 23.65
C CYS A 161 -10.70 -0.88 24.81
N LYS A 162 -9.60 -1.35 25.39
CA LYS A 162 -8.83 -0.60 26.39
C LYS A 162 -7.94 0.47 25.77
N ASP A 163 -7.69 0.43 24.45
CA ASP A 163 -6.90 1.45 23.76
C ASP A 163 -7.67 2.77 23.76
N ARG A 164 -7.03 3.84 24.24
CA ARG A 164 -7.59 5.21 24.25
C ARG A 164 -8.01 5.68 22.85
N LYS A 165 -7.38 5.17 21.79
CA LYS A 165 -7.75 5.46 20.39
C LYS A 165 -9.05 4.78 19.94
N SER A 166 -9.65 3.90 20.75
CA SER A 166 -10.98 3.34 20.48
C SER A 166 -12.13 4.16 21.08
N GLN A 167 -11.80 5.15 21.91
CA GLN A 167 -12.75 6.02 22.59
C GLN A 167 -12.96 7.29 21.76
N GLY A 168 -14.16 7.46 21.20
CA GLY A 168 -14.46 8.58 20.31
C GLY A 168 -15.80 8.51 19.58
N TRP A 169 -16.56 7.44 19.77
CA TRP A 169 -17.91 7.29 19.21
C TRP A 169 -18.95 7.97 20.10
N SER A 170 -19.92 8.61 19.47
CA SER A 170 -21.06 9.20 20.17
C SER A 170 -22.31 9.18 19.32
N ARG A 171 -23.47 9.18 19.98
CA ARG A 171 -24.77 9.27 19.32
C ARG A 171 -25.09 10.72 18.96
N LYS A 172 -25.54 10.96 17.73
CA LYS A 172 -26.12 12.24 17.31
C LYS A 172 -27.65 12.10 17.36
N HIS A 173 -28.25 12.64 18.42
CA HIS A 173 -29.66 12.41 18.77
C HIS A 173 -30.69 12.90 17.73
N LEU A 174 -30.34 13.89 16.90
CA LEU A 174 -31.26 14.49 15.93
C LEU A 174 -31.42 13.68 14.64
N GLU A 175 -30.50 12.76 14.33
CA GLU A 175 -30.43 12.05 13.04
C GLU A 175 -30.34 10.51 13.17
N ASP A 176 -30.49 9.98 14.40
CA ASP A 176 -30.28 8.55 14.76
C ASP A 176 -28.98 7.94 14.19
N GLN A 177 -27.90 8.73 14.26
CA GLN A 177 -26.58 8.39 13.75
C GLN A 177 -25.57 8.11 14.87
N ILE A 178 -24.60 7.26 14.57
CA ILE A 178 -23.42 7.03 15.40
C ILE A 178 -22.21 7.63 14.71
N CYS A 179 -21.57 8.60 15.36
CA CYS A 179 -20.52 9.41 14.77
C CYS A 179 -19.21 9.32 15.55
N TRP A 180 -18.11 9.26 14.80
CA TRP A 180 -16.77 9.41 15.35
C TRP A 180 -16.42 10.89 15.50
N LYS A 181 -16.06 11.32 16.71
CA LYS A 181 -15.65 12.70 17.01
C LYS A 181 -14.14 12.89 17.06
N GLY A 182 -13.35 11.82 17.18
CA GLY A 182 -11.90 11.89 17.28
C GLY A 182 -11.37 12.67 18.51
N ASN A 183 -10.07 12.56 18.77
CA ASN A 183 -9.35 13.35 19.77
C ASN A 183 -8.83 14.67 19.18
N THR A 184 -9.65 15.39 18.41
CA THR A 184 -9.21 16.64 17.78
C THR A 184 -9.41 17.82 18.73
N THR A 185 -8.35 18.15 19.45
CA THR A 185 -8.15 19.52 19.96
C THR A 185 -8.05 20.46 18.76
N LYS A 186 -9.11 21.27 18.59
CA LYS A 186 -9.20 22.56 17.86
C LYS A 186 -8.57 22.64 16.45
N GLN A 187 -9.40 23.07 15.50
CA GLN A 187 -9.08 23.58 14.16
C GLN A 187 -8.77 22.54 13.07
N GLN A 188 -9.80 21.84 12.59
CA GLN A 188 -10.10 21.64 11.16
C GLN A 188 -11.41 20.85 11.06
N GLN A 189 -12.51 21.55 10.77
CA GLN A 189 -13.81 20.93 10.52
C GLN A 189 -13.75 20.13 9.20
N LYS A 190 -13.57 18.82 9.30
CA LYS A 190 -14.16 17.87 8.33
C LYS A 190 -15.29 17.16 9.05
N ALA A 191 -16.42 16.98 8.35
CA ALA A 191 -17.64 16.40 8.91
C ALA A 191 -17.33 15.06 9.64
N PRO A 192 -17.90 14.82 10.83
CA PRO A 192 -17.68 13.59 11.56
C PRO A 192 -18.12 12.40 10.70
N PHE A 193 -17.29 11.36 10.63
CA PHE A 193 -17.69 10.11 9.99
C PHE A 193 -18.81 9.48 10.83
N CYS A 194 -19.98 9.33 10.22
CA CYS A 194 -21.16 8.80 10.87
C CYS A 194 -21.63 7.53 10.18
N PHE A 195 -22.37 6.71 10.91
CA PHE A 195 -23.14 5.59 10.39
C PHE A 195 -24.61 5.83 10.69
N ASN A 196 -25.46 5.52 9.73
CA ASN A 196 -26.90 5.53 9.93
C ASN A 196 -27.30 4.22 10.62
N ARG A 197 -28.28 4.26 11.51
CA ARG A 197 -28.86 3.05 12.07
C ARG A 197 -29.84 2.43 11.06
N HIS A 198 -29.73 1.14 10.79
CA HIS A 198 -30.71 0.43 9.98
C HIS A 198 -32.02 0.27 10.79
N GLN A 199 -33.13 0.81 10.25
CA GLN A 199 -34.39 1.05 10.99
C GLN A 199 -35.49 -0.01 10.78
N LYS A 200 -35.27 -1.12 10.05
CA LYS A 200 -36.31 -2.16 9.90
C LYS A 200 -36.67 -2.74 11.28
N MET A 201 -37.86 -2.37 11.76
CA MET A 201 -38.45 -2.74 13.04
C MET A 201 -38.58 -4.25 13.21
N TRP A 202 -38.10 -4.79 14.33
CA TRP A 202 -38.80 -5.90 14.99
C TRP A 202 -38.53 -5.97 16.50
N SER A 203 -39.43 -6.70 17.17
CA SER A 203 -39.75 -6.71 18.60
C SER A 203 -38.55 -6.58 19.54
N GLU A 204 -38.67 -5.65 20.49
CA GLU A 204 -37.66 -5.20 21.47
C GLU A 204 -37.08 -6.27 22.42
N SER A 205 -37.39 -7.56 22.25
CA SER A 205 -37.05 -8.59 23.24
C SER A 205 -35.78 -9.41 22.97
N GLN A 206 -35.17 -9.37 21.77
CA GLN A 206 -34.03 -10.24 21.44
C GLN A 206 -32.65 -9.55 21.33
N PHE A 207 -32.61 -8.22 21.18
CA PHE A 207 -31.38 -7.50 20.87
C PHE A 207 -31.27 -6.13 21.58
N ASP A 208 -31.64 -6.10 22.85
CA ASP A 208 -31.54 -4.89 23.68
C ASP A 208 -30.12 -4.29 23.63
N GLY A 209 -30.03 -3.02 23.25
CA GLY A 209 -28.77 -2.27 23.08
C GLY A 209 -27.93 -2.54 21.82
N LYS A 210 -28.29 -3.47 20.93
CA LYS A 210 -27.48 -3.81 19.74
C LYS A 210 -27.87 -2.97 18.51
N LEU A 211 -26.88 -2.70 17.67
CA LEU A 211 -26.94 -1.74 16.57
C LEU A 211 -26.51 -2.40 15.26
N HIS A 212 -27.26 -2.13 14.21
CA HIS A 212 -26.94 -2.50 12.83
C HIS A 212 -26.67 -1.20 12.06
N LEU A 213 -25.48 -1.06 11.50
CA LEU A 213 -24.93 0.23 11.05
C LEU A 213 -24.75 0.25 9.53
N LEU A 214 -25.25 1.30 8.89
CA LEU A 214 -25.23 1.51 7.44
C LEU A 214 -24.18 2.53 7.03
N GLU A 215 -23.63 2.34 5.84
CA GLU A 215 -22.81 3.36 5.16
C GLU A 215 -23.64 4.64 4.90
N MET A 216 -23.04 5.82 4.99
CA MET A 216 -23.77 7.07 4.73
C MET A 216 -24.14 7.28 3.27
N LYS A 217 -23.35 6.73 2.34
CA LYS A 217 -23.50 6.98 0.90
C LYS A 217 -24.44 5.98 0.23
N THR A 218 -24.66 4.83 0.84
CA THR A 218 -25.48 3.74 0.29
C THR A 218 -26.39 3.20 1.40
N THR A 219 -27.67 2.98 1.08
CA THR A 219 -28.65 2.44 2.05
C THR A 219 -28.64 0.91 2.14
N GLU A 220 -27.78 0.24 1.39
CA GLU A 220 -27.84 -1.21 1.16
C GLU A 220 -26.66 -2.00 1.74
N SER A 221 -25.63 -1.32 2.24
CA SER A 221 -24.42 -1.94 2.78
C SER A 221 -24.27 -1.69 4.28
N CYS A 222 -24.09 -2.78 5.04
CA CYS A 222 -23.95 -2.76 6.49
C CYS A 222 -22.50 -3.00 6.92
N LEU A 223 -22.11 -2.31 7.98
CA LEU A 223 -20.80 -2.42 8.58
C LEU A 223 -20.60 -3.80 9.22
N THR A 224 -19.55 -4.50 8.80
CA THR A 224 -19.25 -5.86 9.27
C THR A 224 -17.89 -5.94 9.95
N ALA A 225 -17.83 -6.76 10.99
CA ALA A 225 -16.61 -7.19 11.68
C ALA A 225 -16.24 -8.63 11.32
N ALA A 226 -16.86 -9.21 10.29
CA ALA A 226 -16.56 -10.56 9.83
C ALA A 226 -15.11 -10.65 9.36
N HIS A 227 -14.36 -11.61 9.90
CA HIS A 227 -13.02 -11.97 9.42
C HIS A 227 -13.02 -12.62 8.03
N ASN A 228 -14.19 -13.02 7.52
CA ASN A 228 -14.30 -13.85 6.32
C ASN A 228 -14.22 -13.06 5.00
N ARG A 229 -14.29 -11.72 5.03
CA ARG A 229 -13.95 -10.90 3.85
C ARG A 229 -12.51 -10.44 4.01
N LYS A 230 -11.60 -11.06 3.23
CA LYS A 230 -10.21 -10.63 3.13
C LYS A 230 -10.21 -9.23 2.50
N LEU A 231 -9.90 -8.21 3.30
CA LEU A 231 -9.85 -6.83 2.83
C LEU A 231 -8.69 -6.66 1.86
N SER A 232 -8.95 -6.06 0.70
CA SER A 232 -7.87 -5.71 -0.23
C SER A 232 -6.98 -4.61 0.36
N SER A 233 -5.75 -4.49 -0.13
CA SER A 233 -4.78 -3.49 0.32
C SER A 233 -5.31 -2.04 0.14
N ALA A 234 -6.14 -1.79 -0.87
CA ALA A 234 -6.86 -0.53 -1.05
C ALA A 234 -8.06 -0.35 -0.09
N GLU A 235 -8.72 -1.45 0.29
CA GLU A 235 -9.91 -1.47 1.16
C GLU A 235 -9.58 -1.36 2.65
N VAL A 236 -8.34 -1.67 3.05
CA VAL A 236 -7.82 -1.33 4.39
C VAL A 236 -8.04 0.16 4.70
N GLY A 237 -8.25 1.00 3.68
CA GLY A 237 -8.60 2.42 3.77
C GLY A 237 -10.06 2.83 4.07
N LYS A 238 -11.04 1.92 4.07
CA LYS A 238 -12.48 2.31 4.02
C LYS A 238 -13.39 1.67 5.07
N GLY A 239 -12.94 0.62 5.76
CA GLY A 239 -13.79 -0.20 6.63
C GLY A 239 -14.55 -1.28 5.85
N SER A 240 -14.89 -2.38 6.52
CA SER A 240 -15.53 -3.54 5.89
C SER A 240 -17.05 -3.38 5.86
N PHE A 241 -17.64 -3.35 4.67
CA PHE A 241 -19.09 -3.35 4.48
C PHE A 241 -19.51 -4.57 3.66
N SER A 242 -20.70 -5.10 3.93
CA SER A 242 -21.29 -6.21 3.17
C SER A 242 -22.80 -5.99 3.05
N GLU A 243 -23.45 -6.76 2.18
CA GLU A 243 -24.92 -6.82 2.14
C GLU A 243 -25.48 -7.00 3.56
N CYS A 244 -26.50 -6.21 3.90
CA CYS A 244 -27.09 -6.22 5.22
C CYS A 244 -27.74 -7.57 5.56
N ARG A 245 -27.15 -8.28 6.53
CA ARG A 245 -27.62 -9.56 7.07
C ARG A 245 -27.65 -9.48 8.60
N TRP A 246 -28.62 -10.14 9.21
CA TRP A 246 -28.77 -10.17 10.66
C TRP A 246 -27.85 -11.22 11.31
N GLU A 247 -26.54 -11.02 11.12
CA GLU A 247 -25.49 -11.90 11.63
C GLU A 247 -24.71 -11.21 12.74
N ALA A 248 -24.18 -12.00 13.70
CA ALA A 248 -23.42 -11.47 14.83
C ALA A 248 -22.25 -10.55 14.40
N CYS A 249 -21.66 -10.81 13.23
CA CYS A 249 -20.58 -10.03 12.64
C CYS A 249 -20.99 -8.62 12.22
N GLN A 250 -22.28 -8.35 11.99
CA GLN A 250 -22.81 -7.02 11.66
C GLN A 250 -23.44 -6.32 12.87
N MET A 251 -23.40 -6.94 14.05
CA MET A 251 -23.98 -6.38 15.28
C MET A 251 -22.92 -5.62 16.08
N TRP A 252 -23.24 -4.38 16.42
CA TRP A 252 -22.38 -3.48 17.17
C TRP A 252 -23.06 -2.98 18.45
N GLU A 253 -22.27 -2.60 19.44
CA GLU A 253 -22.77 -2.03 20.69
C GLU A 253 -21.99 -0.77 21.06
N LEU A 254 -22.69 0.35 21.22
CA LEU A 254 -22.09 1.60 21.68
C LEU A 254 -22.09 1.64 23.20
N LYS A 255 -20.90 1.60 23.81
CA LYS A 255 -20.73 1.67 25.26
C LYS A 255 -20.67 3.13 25.74
N ARG A 256 -21.00 3.35 27.02
CA ARG A 256 -21.01 4.69 27.66
C ARG A 256 -19.64 5.38 27.67
N ASN A 257 -18.55 4.62 27.63
CA ASN A 257 -17.18 5.12 27.55
C ASN A 257 -16.78 5.57 26.13
N GLY A 258 -17.71 5.60 25.17
CA GLY A 258 -17.47 6.08 23.81
C GLY A 258 -16.78 5.08 22.89
N THR A 259 -16.78 3.79 23.24
CA THR A 259 -16.28 2.71 22.37
C THR A 259 -17.43 2.02 21.63
N LEU A 260 -17.22 1.70 20.35
CA LEU A 260 -18.16 0.92 19.53
C LEU A 260 -17.63 -0.52 19.41
N VAL A 261 -18.28 -1.46 20.10
CA VAL A 261 -17.82 -2.85 20.24
C VAL A 261 -18.47 -3.72 19.18
N SER A 262 -17.70 -4.60 18.54
CA SER A 262 -18.25 -5.69 17.73
C SER A 262 -18.72 -6.83 18.63
N ASN A 263 -19.97 -7.27 18.46
CA ASN A 263 -20.51 -8.40 19.24
C ASN A 263 -19.97 -9.75 18.77
N TYR A 264 -19.31 -9.80 17.62
CA TYR A 264 -18.68 -11.00 17.10
C TYR A 264 -17.26 -11.20 17.64
N SER A 265 -16.41 -10.17 17.53
CA SER A 265 -15.00 -10.29 17.92
C SER A 265 -14.69 -9.76 19.33
N GLY A 266 -15.60 -8.98 19.93
CA GLY A 266 -15.33 -8.26 21.18
C GLY A 266 -14.34 -7.10 21.05
N LEU A 267 -13.85 -6.82 19.83
CA LEU A 267 -12.95 -5.71 19.54
C LEU A 267 -13.74 -4.42 19.30
N CYS A 268 -13.06 -3.29 19.50
CA CYS A 268 -13.65 -1.97 19.32
C CYS A 268 -13.24 -1.35 17.99
N ALA A 269 -14.23 -0.82 17.28
CA ALA A 269 -14.04 0.05 16.13
C ALA A 269 -13.34 1.34 16.57
N SER A 270 -12.38 1.76 15.77
CA SER A 270 -11.59 2.96 15.95
C SER A 270 -11.36 3.60 14.59
N PHE A 271 -11.14 4.91 14.58
CA PHE A 271 -10.91 5.63 13.35
C PHE A 271 -9.45 6.06 13.27
N ASP A 272 -8.70 5.42 12.39
CA ASP A 272 -7.31 5.79 12.10
C ASP A 272 -7.26 6.71 10.89
N SER A 273 -6.44 7.75 10.96
CA SER A 273 -6.04 8.47 9.76
C SER A 273 -4.98 7.63 9.05
N VAL A 274 -5.32 7.00 7.93
CA VAL A 274 -4.36 6.30 7.07
C VAL A 274 -4.00 7.22 5.91
N LYS A 275 -2.76 7.10 5.42
CA LYS A 275 -2.33 7.84 4.24
C LYS A 275 -3.20 7.37 3.06
N ALA A 276 -3.81 8.28 2.31
CA ALA A 276 -4.56 7.93 1.10
C ALA A 276 -3.65 7.22 0.10
N THR A 277 -4.25 6.57 -0.91
CA THR A 277 -3.53 5.97 -2.03
C THR A 277 -2.44 6.94 -2.50
N PRO A 278 -1.17 6.52 -2.51
CA PRO A 278 -0.07 7.44 -2.79
C PRO A 278 -0.19 7.95 -4.21
N VAL A 279 -0.13 9.28 -4.34
CA VAL A 279 -0.19 10.00 -5.60
C VAL A 279 1.15 10.65 -5.91
N GLY A 280 1.40 10.87 -7.20
CA GLY A 280 2.57 11.60 -7.70
C GLY A 280 3.69 10.70 -8.21
N SER A 281 4.90 11.23 -8.21
CA SER A 281 6.09 10.51 -8.64
C SER A 281 6.82 9.90 -7.43
N ARG A 282 7.41 8.72 -7.61
CA ARG A 282 8.20 8.02 -6.60
C ARG A 282 9.48 7.52 -7.23
N SER A 283 10.51 7.31 -6.41
CA SER A 283 11.71 6.65 -6.89
C SER A 283 12.40 5.82 -5.84
N TRP A 284 13.08 4.76 -6.27
CA TRP A 284 13.82 3.85 -5.42
C TRP A 284 15.25 3.72 -5.92
N ILE A 285 16.16 3.45 -4.99
CA ILE A 285 17.57 3.19 -5.27
C ILE A 285 18.04 1.92 -4.56
N ALA A 286 18.95 1.19 -5.18
CA ALA A 286 19.62 0.04 -4.60
C ALA A 286 21.04 -0.12 -5.18
N SER A 287 21.90 -0.81 -4.43
CA SER A 287 23.25 -1.15 -4.83
C SER A 287 23.33 -2.62 -5.26
N GLY A 288 23.83 -2.85 -6.47
CA GLY A 288 24.16 -4.19 -7.00
C GLY A 288 25.46 -4.73 -6.43
N ARG A 289 25.60 -6.06 -6.42
CA ARG A 289 26.77 -6.75 -5.86
C ARG A 289 28.03 -6.63 -6.71
N GLN A 290 27.94 -6.25 -7.98
CA GLN A 290 29.10 -6.07 -8.88
C GLN A 290 29.49 -4.60 -9.06
N GLY A 291 28.88 -3.70 -8.28
CA GLY A 291 29.16 -2.27 -8.36
C GLY A 291 28.09 -1.47 -9.12
N GLU A 292 27.05 -2.11 -9.64
CA GLU A 292 25.94 -1.41 -10.29
C GLU A 292 25.13 -0.60 -9.28
N ILE A 293 24.47 0.45 -9.76
CA ILE A 293 23.46 1.22 -9.05
C ILE A 293 22.15 1.06 -9.80
N TYR A 294 21.13 0.59 -9.10
CA TYR A 294 19.78 0.49 -9.64
C TYR A 294 18.97 1.70 -9.21
N VAL A 295 18.36 2.40 -10.17
CA VAL A 295 17.45 3.51 -9.91
C VAL A 295 16.12 3.20 -10.58
N ALA A 296 15.03 3.23 -9.84
CA ALA A 296 13.68 3.03 -10.37
C ALA A 296 12.88 4.32 -10.22
N PHE A 297 12.24 4.77 -11.30
CA PHE A 297 11.24 5.84 -11.29
C PHE A 297 9.86 5.24 -11.46
N PHE A 298 8.87 5.79 -10.74
CA PHE A 298 7.49 5.35 -10.80
C PHE A 298 6.59 6.56 -10.97
N ASN A 299 5.71 6.50 -11.96
CA ASN A 299 4.67 7.50 -12.16
C ASN A 299 3.35 6.95 -11.64
N LEU A 300 2.91 7.40 -10.46
CA LEU A 300 1.65 6.96 -9.87
C LEU A 300 0.44 7.77 -10.33
N LYS A 301 0.62 8.67 -11.30
CA LYS A 301 -0.44 9.53 -11.84
C LYS A 301 -1.13 8.88 -13.04
N GLU A 302 -2.32 9.36 -13.33
CA GLU A 302 -3.14 8.98 -14.49
C GLU A 302 -2.64 9.59 -15.83
N ALA A 303 -1.65 10.48 -15.77
CA ALA A 303 -1.10 11.18 -16.93
C ALA A 303 0.41 10.90 -17.08
N LEU A 304 0.92 11.08 -18.31
CA LEU A 304 2.35 10.97 -18.60
C LEU A 304 3.15 12.00 -17.77
N SER A 305 4.27 11.56 -17.23
CA SER A 305 5.15 12.37 -16.39
C SER A 305 6.59 12.22 -16.81
N GLU A 306 7.33 13.33 -16.88
CA GLU A 306 8.79 13.27 -16.99
C GLU A 306 9.39 13.34 -15.59
N ILE A 307 10.11 12.28 -15.20
CA ILE A 307 10.78 12.17 -13.91
C ILE A 307 12.28 12.23 -14.18
N SER A 308 12.98 13.05 -13.39
CA SER A 308 14.43 13.19 -13.51
C SER A 308 15.13 13.27 -12.15
N THR A 309 16.43 12.97 -12.14
CA THR A 309 17.32 13.19 -10.99
C THR A 309 18.74 13.52 -11.47
N THR A 310 19.57 14.02 -10.56
CA THR A 310 20.98 14.28 -10.82
C THR A 310 21.87 13.18 -10.25
N THR A 311 23.02 12.97 -10.88
CA THR A 311 24.09 12.08 -10.36
C THR A 311 24.59 12.48 -8.98
N SER A 312 24.60 13.78 -8.67
CA SER A 312 24.91 14.29 -7.32
C SER A 312 23.89 13.81 -6.29
N ASP A 313 22.60 13.82 -6.64
CA ASP A 313 21.56 13.33 -5.74
C ASP A 313 21.64 11.80 -5.57
N ILE A 314 21.90 11.06 -6.66
CA ILE A 314 22.19 9.61 -6.59
C ILE A 314 23.35 9.34 -5.63
N ALA A 315 24.43 10.12 -5.70
CA ALA A 315 25.57 9.98 -4.80
C ALA A 315 25.19 10.22 -3.32
N LYS A 316 24.39 11.25 -3.04
CA LYS A 316 23.88 11.54 -1.67
C LYS A 316 23.07 10.38 -1.10
N ALA A 317 22.36 9.65 -1.95
CA ALA A 317 21.54 8.53 -1.52
C ALA A 317 22.35 7.28 -1.16
N LEU A 318 23.59 7.15 -1.62
CA LEU A 318 24.48 6.03 -1.37
C LEU A 318 25.79 6.49 -0.70
N PRO A 319 25.72 7.03 0.54
CA PRO A 319 26.89 7.61 1.20
C PRO A 319 28.01 6.58 1.43
N GLU A 320 27.66 5.31 1.63
CA GLU A 320 28.62 4.24 1.92
C GLU A 320 29.50 3.86 0.72
N ARG A 321 29.18 4.34 -0.49
CA ARG A 321 29.97 4.08 -1.68
C ARG A 321 31.08 5.10 -1.95
N ASN A 322 31.24 6.13 -1.10
CA ASN A 322 32.26 7.18 -1.26
C ASN A 322 32.35 7.71 -2.71
N LEU A 323 31.19 7.91 -3.35
CA LEU A 323 31.11 8.32 -4.74
C LEU A 323 31.60 9.77 -4.89
N SER A 324 32.47 10.02 -5.89
CA SER A 324 33.02 11.35 -6.14
C SER A 324 31.93 12.39 -6.44
N HIS A 325 32.15 13.65 -6.07
CA HIS A 325 31.31 14.78 -6.49
C HIS A 325 31.29 15.00 -8.01
N THR A 326 32.20 14.35 -8.76
CA THR A 326 32.27 14.34 -10.22
C THR A 326 31.68 13.07 -10.85
N LEU A 327 30.73 12.42 -10.17
CA LEU A 327 30.16 11.14 -10.59
C LEU A 327 29.59 11.22 -12.01
N ILE A 328 30.12 10.41 -12.92
CA ILE A 328 29.54 10.21 -14.24
C ILE A 328 28.93 8.83 -14.29
N CYS A 329 27.60 8.78 -14.45
CA CYS A 329 26.87 7.54 -14.60
C CYS A 329 26.60 7.27 -16.08
N SER A 330 26.79 6.01 -16.48
CA SER A 330 26.36 5.48 -17.77
C SER A 330 25.65 4.15 -17.55
N GLY A 331 24.80 3.71 -18.46
CA GLY A 331 24.03 2.51 -18.23
C GLY A 331 22.97 2.25 -19.28
N ARG A 332 21.89 1.58 -18.87
CA ARG A 332 20.73 1.32 -19.71
C ARG A 332 19.44 1.35 -18.90
N GLU A 333 18.34 1.69 -19.57
CA GLU A 333 16.99 1.51 -19.03
C GLU A 333 16.47 0.13 -19.43
N LEU A 334 15.97 -0.63 -18.45
CA LEU A 334 15.65 -2.05 -18.56
C LEU A 334 14.53 -2.33 -19.57
N TRP A 335 13.46 -1.55 -19.55
CA TRP A 335 12.24 -1.87 -20.29
C TRP A 335 12.30 -1.51 -21.76
N THR A 336 12.95 -0.40 -22.09
CA THR A 336 13.13 0.11 -23.45
C THR A 336 14.47 -0.33 -24.06
N GLY A 337 15.42 -0.78 -23.25
CA GLY A 337 16.78 -1.08 -23.69
C GLY A 337 17.59 0.17 -24.06
N LYS A 338 17.06 1.38 -23.82
CA LYS A 338 17.72 2.63 -24.19
C LYS A 338 19.01 2.81 -23.39
N ASN A 339 20.12 3.02 -24.10
CA ASN A 339 21.41 3.33 -23.49
C ASN A 339 21.38 4.74 -22.89
N ILE A 340 21.89 4.85 -21.66
CA ILE A 340 22.10 6.10 -20.94
C ILE A 340 23.58 6.43 -21.07
N GLY A 341 23.89 7.46 -21.86
CA GLY A 341 25.25 7.95 -22.02
C GLY A 341 25.80 8.57 -20.73
N PRO A 342 27.13 8.82 -20.66
CA PRO A 342 27.73 9.52 -19.55
C PRO A 342 27.10 10.91 -19.38
N GLY A 343 26.43 11.14 -18.25
CA GLY A 343 25.69 12.37 -18.03
C GLY A 343 25.50 12.70 -16.56
N LYS A 344 25.18 13.97 -16.29
CA LYS A 344 24.90 14.45 -14.93
C LYS A 344 23.43 14.33 -14.54
N VAL A 345 22.54 14.19 -15.51
CA VAL A 345 21.08 14.14 -15.32
C VAL A 345 20.55 12.85 -15.94
N LEU A 346 19.71 12.16 -15.19
CA LEU A 346 18.96 11.00 -15.62
C LEU A 346 17.49 11.42 -15.73
N SER A 347 16.89 11.35 -16.92
CA SER A 347 15.49 11.72 -17.17
C SER A 347 14.79 10.70 -18.05
N MET A 348 13.50 10.48 -17.80
CA MET A 348 12.65 9.63 -18.62
C MET A 348 11.18 10.05 -18.54
N ALA A 349 10.51 10.08 -19.71
CA ALA A 349 9.07 10.20 -19.79
C ALA A 349 8.41 8.85 -19.53
N ILE A 350 7.55 8.79 -18.51
CA ILE A 350 6.92 7.57 -18.01
C ILE A 350 5.41 7.73 -18.14
N ARG A 351 4.75 6.77 -18.78
CA ARG A 351 3.28 6.75 -18.95
C ARG A 351 2.57 6.60 -17.60
N ALA A 352 1.26 6.81 -17.60
CA ALA A 352 0.43 6.58 -16.43
C ALA A 352 0.68 5.19 -15.84
N HIS A 353 0.82 5.12 -14.51
CA HIS A 353 1.06 3.90 -13.73
C HIS A 353 2.33 3.12 -14.11
N GLY A 354 3.21 3.74 -14.89
CA GLY A 354 4.42 3.13 -15.40
C GLY A 354 5.62 3.26 -14.48
N SER A 355 6.66 2.52 -14.83
CA SER A 355 7.97 2.60 -14.20
C SER A 355 9.09 2.61 -15.23
N ALA A 356 10.23 3.16 -14.86
CA ALA A 356 11.50 3.04 -15.57
C ALA A 356 12.54 2.50 -14.59
N LEU A 357 13.36 1.54 -15.01
CA LEU A 357 14.39 0.95 -14.16
C LEU A 357 15.75 1.06 -14.86
N PHE A 358 16.65 1.82 -14.26
CA PHE A 358 17.99 2.06 -14.78
C PHE A 358 19.00 1.16 -14.08
N ILE A 359 19.89 0.55 -14.87
CA ILE A 359 21.09 -0.13 -14.41
C ILE A 359 22.26 0.77 -14.75
N LEU A 360 22.86 1.39 -13.73
CA LEU A 360 23.90 2.40 -13.87
C LEU A 360 25.24 1.88 -13.37
N ASN A 361 26.29 2.23 -14.10
CA ASN A 361 27.67 2.14 -13.68
C ASN A 361 28.20 3.56 -13.56
N CYS A 362 28.53 3.93 -12.33
CA CYS A 362 28.98 5.27 -12.00
C CYS A 362 30.44 5.22 -11.56
N LYS A 363 31.28 6.07 -12.18
CA LYS A 363 32.72 6.16 -11.91
C LYS A 363 33.11 7.58 -11.53
#